data_AF-A0A9E2RSW9-F1
#
_entry.id   AF-A0A9E2RSW9-F1
#
_cell.length_a   1.000
_cell.length_b   1.000
_cell.length_c   1.000
_cell.angle_alpha   90.00
_cell.angle_beta   90.00
_cell.angle_gamma   90.00
#
_symmetry.space_group_name_H-M   'P 1'
#
loop_
_entity.id
_entity.type
_entity.pdbx_description
1 polymer ?
#
loop_
_entity_poly.entity_id
_entity_poly.type
_entity_poly.pdbx_seq_one_letter_code
_entity_poly.pdbx_strand_id
1 'polypeptide(L)'
;MSTTSSNRKFSARREAAGKPAPVVHWRDDAPCERVSPGVRLSVESREAFVLHFGHDGWQDVKDLDSQPLAAGGHAAALDLKRLGVNQSLEFTRRFLGPRGWEHHDWQVHVNRATPGPNKQ
;
A
#
# COMPACT_ATOMS: atom_id res chain seq x y z
N MET A 1 -35.31 -38.96 3.15
CA MET A 1 -35.31 -37.53 2.80
C MET A 1 -33.97 -36.96 3.22
N SER A 2 -33.15 -36.60 2.24
CA SER A 2 -31.79 -36.09 2.41
C SER A 2 -31.81 -34.59 2.62
N THR A 3 -31.01 -34.07 3.56
CA THR A 3 -30.17 -32.88 3.36
C THR A 3 -29.13 -32.77 4.48
N THR A 4 -27.89 -33.06 4.09
CA THR A 4 -26.65 -32.72 4.79
C THR A 4 -26.53 -31.20 4.96
N SER A 5 -26.29 -30.71 6.18
CA SER A 5 -25.85 -29.32 6.39
C SER A 5 -24.41 -29.31 6.85
N SER A 6 -23.57 -28.84 5.94
CA SER A 6 -22.11 -28.91 5.96
C SER A 6 -21.50 -27.97 7.01
N ASN A 7 -20.78 -28.57 7.94
CA ASN A 7 -20.03 -27.89 9.00
C ASN A 7 -18.76 -27.24 8.40
N ARG A 8 -18.79 -25.95 8.06
CA ARG A 8 -17.59 -25.22 7.63
C ARG A 8 -16.79 -24.76 8.85
N LYS A 9 -15.78 -25.56 9.20
CA LYS A 9 -14.67 -25.15 10.06
C LYS A 9 -13.90 -24.03 9.36
N PHE A 10 -13.95 -22.82 9.89
CA PHE A 10 -12.98 -21.78 9.57
C PHE A 10 -11.64 -22.16 10.20
N SER A 11 -10.78 -22.81 9.42
CA SER A 11 -9.38 -23.04 9.78
C SER A 11 -8.64 -21.70 9.71
N ALA A 12 -8.64 -20.94 10.80
CA ALA A 12 -7.74 -19.81 10.98
C ALA A 12 -6.33 -20.36 11.17
N ARG A 13 -5.58 -20.45 10.07
CA ARG A 13 -4.13 -20.66 10.09
C ARG A 13 -3.54 -19.49 10.87
N ARG A 14 -3.04 -19.77 12.08
CA ARG A 14 -2.26 -18.81 12.86
C ARG A 14 -0.94 -18.58 12.13
N GLU A 15 -0.93 -17.60 11.23
CA GLU A 15 0.30 -17.02 10.71
C GLU A 15 1.11 -16.54 11.94
N ALA A 16 2.32 -17.06 12.11
CA ALA A 16 3.21 -16.72 13.21
C ALA A 16 3.42 -15.19 13.20
N ALA A 17 2.85 -14.49 14.17
CA ALA A 17 2.80 -13.03 14.19
C ALA A 17 4.18 -12.45 14.53
N GLY A 18 5.05 -12.32 13.53
CA GLY A 18 6.11 -11.33 13.54
C GLY A 18 5.50 -9.93 13.76
N LYS A 19 6.30 -8.99 14.25
CA LYS A 19 5.85 -7.59 14.43
C LYS A 19 5.20 -7.09 13.13
N PRO A 20 4.04 -6.40 13.21
CA PRO A 20 3.42 -5.84 12.02
C PRO A 20 4.41 -4.90 11.34
N ALA A 21 4.49 -4.99 10.00
CA ALA A 21 5.33 -4.10 9.22
C ALA A 21 5.00 -2.63 9.55
N PRO A 22 6.01 -1.77 9.74
CA PRO A 22 5.77 -0.34 9.95
C PRO A 22 4.94 0.23 8.80
N VAL A 23 4.01 1.13 9.13
CA VAL A 23 3.20 1.84 8.13
C VAL A 23 3.80 3.23 7.94
N VAL A 24 4.05 3.59 6.69
CA VAL A 24 4.42 4.94 6.28
C VAL A 24 3.21 5.56 5.58
N HIS A 25 2.85 6.77 5.99
CA HIS A 25 1.71 7.49 5.43
C HIS A 25 2.21 8.50 4.40
N TRP A 26 1.67 8.42 3.18
CA TRP A 26 1.92 9.37 2.12
C TRP A 26 0.67 10.23 1.92
N ARG A 27 0.85 11.55 1.90
CA ARG A 27 -0.22 12.54 1.71
C ARG A 27 0.28 13.70 0.84
N ASP A 28 -0.64 14.41 0.21
CA ASP A 28 -0.32 15.60 -0.61
C ASP A 28 0.49 16.66 0.15
N ASP A 29 0.13 16.87 1.42
CA ASP A 29 0.76 17.86 2.31
C ASP A 29 1.96 17.31 3.09
N ALA A 30 2.23 16.02 2.97
CA ALA A 30 3.37 15.35 3.61
C ALA A 30 3.85 14.18 2.73
N PRO A 31 4.39 14.45 1.52
CA PRO A 31 4.88 13.40 0.66
C PRO A 31 6.14 12.79 1.27
N CYS A 32 6.25 11.47 1.23
CA CYS A 32 7.49 10.76 1.52
C CYS A 32 8.12 10.28 0.21
N GLU A 33 9.31 10.75 -0.12
CA GLU A 33 10.02 10.34 -1.35
C GLU A 33 10.77 9.01 -1.18
N ARG A 34 11.05 8.62 0.07
CA ARG A 34 11.84 7.43 0.39
C ARG A 34 11.28 6.67 1.57
N VAL A 35 11.31 5.35 1.48
CA VAL A 35 10.93 4.44 2.56
C VAL A 35 11.95 3.31 2.72
N SER A 36 12.01 2.77 3.94
CA SER A 36 12.79 1.56 4.21
C SER A 36 12.15 0.33 3.54
N PRO A 37 12.93 -0.70 3.20
CA PRO A 37 12.36 -1.94 2.67
C PRO A 37 11.48 -2.61 3.72
N GLY A 38 10.39 -3.24 3.27
CA GLY A 38 9.51 -4.02 4.15
C GLY A 38 8.46 -3.22 4.91
N VAL A 39 8.30 -1.93 4.62
CA VAL A 39 7.17 -1.14 5.14
C VAL A 39 5.89 -1.40 4.34
N ARG A 40 4.76 -1.02 4.93
CA ARG A 40 3.52 -0.78 4.18
C ARG A 40 3.40 0.71 3.90
N LEU A 41 3.01 1.05 2.68
CA LEU A 41 2.70 2.42 2.29
C LEU A 41 1.18 2.62 2.35
N SER A 42 0.73 3.65 3.07
CA SER A 42 -0.67 4.10 3.09
C SER A 42 -0.74 5.39 2.28
N VAL A 43 -1.27 5.34 1.06
CA VAL A 43 -1.55 6.54 0.27
C VAL A 43 -2.91 7.07 0.71
N GLU A 44 -2.97 8.33 1.13
CA GLU A 44 -4.17 8.91 1.75
C GLU A 44 -4.67 10.16 1.03
N SER A 45 -5.99 10.33 1.05
CA SER A 45 -6.65 11.55 0.60
C SER A 45 -7.97 11.79 1.34
N ARG A 46 -8.51 13.00 1.20
CA ARG A 46 -9.83 13.35 1.77
C ARG A 46 -10.99 12.76 0.97
N GLU A 47 -10.79 12.51 -0.32
CA GLU A 47 -11.80 11.99 -1.23
C GLU A 47 -11.52 10.53 -1.58
N ALA A 48 -12.55 9.79 -1.99
CA ALA A 48 -12.38 8.44 -2.51
C ALA A 48 -11.64 8.45 -3.86
N PHE A 49 -10.70 7.54 -4.02
CA PHE A 49 -9.91 7.38 -5.23
C PHE A 49 -9.63 5.90 -5.56
N VAL A 50 -9.27 5.67 -6.82
CA VAL A 50 -8.57 4.47 -7.29
C VAL A 50 -7.10 4.82 -7.37
N LEU A 51 -6.25 4.02 -6.73
CA LEU A 51 -4.79 4.13 -6.86
C LEU A 51 -4.35 3.32 -8.06
N HIS A 52 -3.85 4.00 -9.09
CA HIS A 52 -3.18 3.37 -10.23
C HIS A 52 -1.69 3.32 -9.91
N PHE A 53 -1.10 2.14 -9.81
CA PHE A 53 0.29 2.00 -9.39
C PHE A 53 1.02 0.90 -10.14
N GLY A 54 2.33 1.06 -10.26
CA GLY A 54 3.27 0.03 -10.67
C GLY A 54 4.51 0.09 -9.80
N HIS A 55 5.50 -0.74 -10.12
CA HIS A 55 6.77 -0.71 -9.39
C HIS A 55 7.97 -0.83 -10.33
N ASP A 56 9.12 -0.37 -9.84
CA ASP A 56 10.41 -0.47 -10.51
C ASP A 56 10.35 0.05 -11.97
N GLY A 57 9.69 1.19 -12.16
CA GLY A 57 9.46 1.80 -13.47
C GLY A 57 8.14 1.38 -14.11
N TRP A 58 7.03 1.44 -13.37
CA TRP A 58 5.68 1.10 -13.86
C TRP A 58 5.51 -0.36 -14.34
N GLN A 59 6.21 -1.30 -13.73
CA GLN A 59 5.97 -2.73 -13.96
C GLN A 59 4.74 -3.22 -13.17
N ASP A 60 4.09 -4.28 -13.68
CA ASP A 60 2.95 -4.95 -13.05
C ASP A 60 1.85 -3.99 -12.58
N VAL A 61 1.44 -3.10 -13.49
CA VAL A 61 0.49 -2.02 -13.21
C VAL A 61 -0.86 -2.58 -12.75
N LYS A 62 -1.36 -2.04 -11.64
CA LYS A 62 -2.60 -2.44 -10.98
C LYS A 62 -3.37 -1.24 -10.47
N ASP A 63 -4.66 -1.48 -10.30
CA ASP A 63 -5.58 -0.55 -9.66
C ASP A 63 -5.99 -1.08 -8.28
N LEU A 64 -6.05 -0.19 -7.29
CA LEU A 64 -6.53 -0.49 -5.94
C LEU A 64 -7.50 0.57 -5.46
N ASP A 65 -8.72 0.15 -5.12
CA ASP A 65 -9.73 1.02 -4.53
C ASP A 65 -9.33 1.45 -3.11
N SER A 66 -9.36 2.75 -2.87
CA SER A 66 -9.19 3.29 -1.52
C SER A 66 -10.35 2.89 -0.61
N GLN A 67 -10.03 2.67 0.66
CA GLN A 67 -10.99 2.31 1.71
C GLN A 67 -11.22 3.50 2.65
N PRO A 68 -12.47 3.73 3.12
CA PRO A 68 -12.75 4.81 4.05
C PRO A 68 -12.04 4.58 5.39
N LEU A 69 -11.46 5.63 5.96
CA LEU A 69 -10.85 5.61 7.30
C LEU A 69 -11.86 6.03 8.37
N ALA A 70 -11.72 5.48 9.58
CA ALA A 70 -12.62 5.75 10.70
C ALA A 70 -12.64 7.24 11.13
N ALA A 71 -11.54 7.97 10.91
CA ALA A 71 -11.42 9.40 11.22
C ALA A 71 -11.80 10.32 10.05
N GLY A 72 -12.40 9.76 8.98
CA GLY A 72 -12.63 10.44 7.71
C GLY A 72 -11.45 10.34 6.75
N GLY A 73 -11.72 10.59 5.47
CA GLY A 73 -10.77 10.36 4.39
C GLY A 73 -10.72 8.91 3.90
N HIS A 74 -9.81 8.64 2.98
CA HIS A 74 -9.67 7.39 2.27
C HIS A 74 -8.19 7.00 2.14
N ALA A 75 -7.91 5.71 2.24
CA ALA A 75 -6.56 5.17 2.15
C ALA A 75 -6.48 3.95 1.22
N ALA A 76 -5.42 3.89 0.43
CA ALA A 76 -5.01 2.68 -0.29
C ALA A 76 -3.72 2.16 0.34
N ALA A 77 -3.79 0.95 0.92
CA ALA A 77 -2.68 0.35 1.66
C ALA A 77 -1.95 -0.68 0.79
N LEU A 78 -0.65 -0.47 0.59
CA LEU A 78 0.22 -1.33 -0.20
C LEU A 78 1.28 -1.98 0.70
N ASP A 79 1.37 -3.30 0.66
CA ASP A 79 2.48 -4.03 1.28
C ASP A 79 3.61 -4.18 0.25
N LEU A 80 4.56 -3.25 0.29
CA LEU A 80 5.64 -3.16 -0.72
C LEU A 80 6.46 -4.45 -0.80
N LYS A 81 6.60 -5.17 0.31
CA LYS A 81 7.30 -6.46 0.34
C LYS A 81 6.52 -7.54 -0.38
N ARG A 82 5.21 -7.63 -0.15
CA ARG A 82 4.34 -8.62 -0.83
C ARG A 82 4.20 -8.34 -2.31
N LEU A 83 4.23 -7.07 -2.70
CA LEU A 83 4.20 -6.63 -4.10
C LEU A 83 5.54 -6.85 -4.82
N GLY A 84 6.62 -7.17 -4.10
CA GLY A 84 7.93 -7.42 -4.71
C GLY A 84 8.65 -6.15 -5.15
N VAL A 85 8.27 -4.98 -4.60
CA VAL A 85 8.89 -3.69 -4.92
C VAL A 85 10.33 -3.66 -4.41
N ASN A 86 11.30 -3.44 -5.30
CA ASN A 86 12.72 -3.49 -4.95
C ASN A 86 13.41 -2.11 -4.94
N GLN A 87 13.02 -1.22 -5.84
CA GLN A 87 13.67 0.07 -6.10
C GLN A 87 12.69 1.22 -5.90
N SER A 88 11.50 1.13 -6.48
CA SER A 88 10.54 2.23 -6.44
C SER A 88 9.10 1.76 -6.63
N LEU A 89 8.19 2.49 -6.01
CA LEU A 89 6.76 2.42 -6.31
C LEU A 89 6.38 3.69 -7.05
N GLU A 90 5.76 3.56 -8.21
CA GLU A 90 5.16 4.66 -8.95
C GLU A 90 3.64 4.58 -8.83
N PHE A 91 2.99 5.73 -8.63
CA PHE A 91 1.53 5.77 -8.58
C PHE A 91 0.96 7.10 -8.99
N THR A 92 -0.31 7.08 -9.37
CA THR A 92 -1.16 8.24 -9.58
C THR A 92 -2.58 7.90 -9.12
N ARG A 93 -3.34 8.89 -8.67
CA ARG A 93 -4.71 8.68 -8.20
C ARG A 93 -5.72 9.15 -9.24
N ARG A 94 -6.78 8.37 -9.37
CA ARG A 94 -8.02 8.77 -10.01
C ARG A 94 -9.10 8.98 -8.96
N PHE A 95 -9.45 10.22 -8.69
CA PHE A 95 -10.55 10.56 -7.80
C PHE A 95 -11.89 10.18 -8.42
N LEU A 96 -12.77 9.58 -7.62
CA LEU A 96 -14.09 9.12 -8.08
C LEU A 96 -15.11 10.25 -8.27
N GLY A 97 -14.80 11.44 -7.73
CA GLY A 97 -15.56 12.67 -7.95
C GLY A 97 -15.22 13.37 -9.28
N PRO A 98 -15.69 14.61 -9.48
CA PRO A 98 -15.50 15.36 -10.74
C PRO A 98 -14.03 15.69 -11.04
N ARG A 99 -13.15 15.59 -10.04
CA ARG A 99 -11.72 15.85 -10.18
C ARG A 99 -11.02 14.87 -11.13
N GLY A 100 -11.47 13.62 -11.19
CA GLY A 100 -10.89 12.62 -12.09
C GLY A 100 -9.41 12.33 -11.79
N TRP A 101 -8.60 12.19 -12.84
CA TRP A 101 -7.16 11.92 -12.71
C TRP A 101 -6.41 13.10 -12.09
N GLU A 102 -5.41 12.85 -11.25
CA GLU A 102 -4.60 13.92 -10.67
C GLU A 102 -3.60 14.54 -11.66
N HIS A 103 -3.38 13.89 -12.81
CA HIS A 103 -2.46 14.32 -13.89
C HIS A 103 -1.01 14.50 -13.44
N HIS A 104 -0.62 13.83 -12.36
CA HIS A 104 0.73 13.81 -11.82
C HIS A 104 1.07 12.39 -11.37
N ASP A 105 2.29 11.96 -11.69
CA ASP A 105 2.82 10.67 -11.30
C ASP A 105 3.79 10.86 -10.14
N TRP A 106 3.52 10.17 -9.04
CA TRP A 106 4.37 10.15 -7.86
C TRP A 106 5.30 8.96 -7.87
N GLN A 107 6.46 9.14 -7.24
CA GLN A 107 7.44 8.08 -7.06
C GLN A 107 7.93 8.04 -5.62
N VAL A 108 7.99 6.83 -5.06
CA VAL A 108 8.54 6.56 -3.73
C VAL A 108 9.65 5.53 -3.87
N HIS A 109 10.87 5.90 -3.49
CA HIS A 109 12.01 4.99 -3.57
C HIS A 109 12.12 4.09 -2.34
N VAL A 110 12.43 2.82 -2.56
CA VAL A 110 12.75 1.85 -1.53
C VAL A 110 14.27 1.82 -1.36
N ASN A 111 14.81 2.74 -0.57
CA ASN A 111 16.23 2.71 -0.25
C ASN A 111 16.46 1.72 0.88
N ARG A 112 17.36 0.74 0.68
CA ARG A 112 18.00 0.09 1.82
C ARG A 112 18.63 1.18 2.67
N ALA A 113 18.27 1.24 3.95
CA ALA A 113 19.08 2.01 4.89
C ALA A 113 20.52 1.52 4.73
N THR A 114 21.41 2.39 4.27
CA THR A 114 22.84 2.12 4.35
C THR A 114 23.12 1.82 5.83
N PRO A 115 23.69 0.66 6.19
CA PRO A 115 24.15 0.47 7.55
C PRO A 115 25.08 1.64 7.87
N GLY A 116 24.76 2.43 8.91
CA GLY A 116 25.63 3.50 9.35
C GLY A 116 27.04 2.96 9.61
N PRO A 117 28.09 3.78 9.47
CA PRO A 117 29.47 3.31 9.55
C PRO A 117 29.69 2.56 10.87
N ASN A 118 30.09 1.29 10.75
CA ASN A 118 30.51 0.46 11.86
C ASN A 118 31.71 1.14 12.53
N LYS A 119 31.50 1.70 13.73
CA LYS A 119 32.63 2.15 14.56
C LYS A 119 33.31 0.90 15.08
N GLN A 120 34.48 0.60 14.51
CA GLN A 120 35.45 -0.35 15.08
C GLN A 120 35.96 0.16 16.43
#